data_AF-A0A920BBB3-F1
#
_entry.id   AF-A0A920BBB3-F1
#
_cell.length_a   1.000
_cell.length_b   1.000
_cell.length_c   1.000
_cell.angle_alpha   90.00
_cell.angle_beta   90.00
_cell.angle_gamma   90.00
#
_symmetry.space_group_name_H-M   'P 1'
#
loop_
_entity.id
_entity.type
_entity.pdbx_description
1 polymer ?
#
loop_
_entity_poly.entity_id
_entity_poly.type
_entity_poly.pdbx_seq_one_letter_code
_entity_poly.pdbx_strand_id
1 'polypeptide(L)'
;MKSQNVSLLEKIEDFCRKANIAESTFGYLVVNDGKLCSRLRNGKDVTMNTANKIQMYIDENKSSLNLTKIVNFNIQVEHSY
;
A
#
# COMPACT_ATOMS: atom_id res chain seq x y z
N MET A 1 19.87 8.44 10.92
CA MET A 1 18.94 7.38 11.35
C MET A 1 17.59 7.67 10.69
N LYS A 2 17.11 6.83 9.76
CA LYS A 2 15.77 7.01 9.18
C LYS A 2 14.74 6.66 10.26
N SER A 3 13.93 7.62 10.68
CA SER A 3 12.86 7.40 11.65
C SER A 3 11.85 6.38 11.08
N GLN A 4 11.36 5.44 11.88
CA GLN A 4 10.45 4.36 11.44
C GLN A 4 9.23 4.89 10.65
N ASN A 5 8.76 6.09 10.98
CA ASN A 5 7.65 6.77 10.31
C ASN A 5 7.96 7.15 8.85
N VAL A 6 9.22 7.51 8.54
CA VAL A 6 9.65 7.83 7.16
C VAL A 6 9.57 6.59 6.29
N SER A 7 10.07 5.46 6.80
CA SER A 7 10.02 4.17 6.10
C SER A 7 8.59 3.67 5.89
N LEU A 8 7.65 4.00 6.79
CA LEU A 8 6.24 3.63 6.64
C LEU A 8 5.53 4.50 5.60
N LEU A 9 5.78 5.81 5.61
CA LEU A 9 5.24 6.74 4.62
C LEU A 9 5.71 6.38 3.20
N GLU A 10 7.00 6.09 3.01
CA GLU A 10 7.57 5.68 1.72
C GLU A 10 6.84 4.42 1.16
N LYS A 11 6.52 3.44 2.01
CA LYS A 11 5.77 2.24 1.61
C LYS A 11 4.32 2.54 1.21
N ILE A 12 3.66 3.44 1.96
CA ILE A 12 2.28 3.84 1.67
C ILE A 12 2.22 4.61 0.34
N GLU A 13 3.14 5.55 0.11
CA GLU A 13 3.21 6.33 -1.13
C GLU A 13 3.44 5.42 -2.34
N ASP A 14 4.37 4.47 -2.24
CA ASP A 14 4.64 3.49 -3.29
C ASP A 14 3.42 2.57 -3.56
N PHE A 15 2.72 2.14 -2.52
CA PHE A 15 1.48 1.39 -2.64
C PHE A 15 0.38 2.20 -3.33
N CYS A 16 0.12 3.42 -2.87
CA CYS A 16 -0.90 4.30 -3.43
C CYS A 16 -0.63 4.59 -4.92
N ARG A 17 0.64 4.80 -5.29
CA ARG A 17 1.06 4.99 -6.69
C ARG A 17 0.80 3.74 -7.53
N LYS A 18 1.09 2.54 -7.01
CA LYS A 18 0.88 1.26 -7.72
C LYS A 18 -0.60 0.89 -7.85
N ALA A 19 -1.38 1.14 -6.82
CA ALA A 19 -2.81 0.86 -6.76
C ALA A 19 -3.67 1.97 -7.40
N ASN A 20 -3.07 3.11 -7.77
CA ASN A 20 -3.76 4.28 -8.32
C ASN A 20 -4.88 4.81 -7.38
N ILE A 21 -4.61 4.84 -6.08
CA ILE A 21 -5.53 5.36 -5.06
C ILE A 21 -4.94 6.58 -4.35
N ALA A 22 -5.81 7.45 -3.84
CA ALA A 22 -5.38 8.57 -3.02
C ALA A 22 -4.91 8.09 -1.62
N GLU A 23 -3.91 8.77 -1.07
CA GLU A 23 -3.41 8.51 0.29
C GLU A 23 -4.52 8.61 1.37
N SER A 24 -5.46 9.54 1.16
CA SER A 24 -6.63 9.73 2.03
C SER A 24 -7.59 8.54 1.95
N THR A 25 -7.80 7.98 0.75
CA THR A 25 -8.58 6.75 0.55
C THR A 25 -7.91 5.57 1.24
N PHE A 26 -6.59 5.43 1.10
CA PHE A 26 -5.82 4.40 1.80
C PHE A 26 -6.01 4.51 3.33
N GLY A 27 -5.81 5.69 3.90
CA GLY A 27 -5.98 5.91 5.34
C GLY A 27 -7.38 5.58 5.85
N TYR A 28 -8.41 5.90 5.05
CA TYR A 28 -9.80 5.54 5.35
C TYR A 28 -10.03 4.02 5.32
N LEU A 29 -9.51 3.32 4.30
CA LEU A 29 -9.69 1.87 4.15
C LEU A 29 -8.98 1.06 5.24
N VAL A 30 -7.77 1.47 5.63
CA VAL A 30 -6.94 0.70 6.56
C VAL A 30 -7.26 0.99 8.02
N VAL A 31 -7.45 2.26 8.36
CA VAL A 31 -7.60 2.70 9.77
C VAL A 31 -8.78 3.64 10.02
N ASN A 32 -9.61 3.91 9.02
CA ASN A 32 -10.70 4.91 9.09
C ASN A 32 -10.19 6.33 9.39
N ASP A 33 -8.94 6.64 9.03
CA ASP A 33 -8.33 7.96 9.24
C ASP A 33 -7.70 8.46 7.94
N GLY A 34 -8.43 9.29 7.20
CA GLY A 34 -7.93 9.91 5.96
C GLY A 34 -6.81 10.93 6.16
N LYS A 35 -6.45 11.28 7.41
CA LYS A 35 -5.35 12.19 7.77
C LYS A 35 -4.10 11.43 8.22
N LEU A 36 -4.10 10.10 8.18
CA LEU A 36 -2.97 9.25 8.55
C LEU A 36 -1.66 9.69 7.88
N CYS A 37 -1.63 9.80 6.55
CA CYS A 37 -0.41 10.17 5.81
C CYS A 37 0.08 11.59 6.16
N SER A 38 -0.84 12.53 6.37
CA SER A 38 -0.51 13.89 6.82
C SER A 38 0.12 13.88 8.22
N ARG A 39 -0.37 13.06 9.15
CA ARG A 39 0.21 12.90 10.50
C ARG A 39 1.61 12.29 10.43
N LEU A 40 1.80 11.22 9.65
CA LEU A 40 3.10 10.59 9.45
C LEU A 40 4.11 11.57 8.82
N ARG A 41 3.69 12.38 7.85
CA ARG A 41 4.51 13.42 7.20
C ARG A 41 4.91 14.54 8.16
N ASN A 42 4.04 14.88 9.12
CA ASN A 42 4.35 15.80 10.21
C ASN A 42 5.22 15.17 11.31
N GLY A 43 5.66 13.92 11.17
CA GLY A 43 6.49 13.23 12.14
C GLY A 43 5.75 12.78 13.40
N LYS A 44 4.41 12.73 13.38
CA LYS A 44 3.65 12.14 14.49
C LYS A 44 3.74 10.62 14.45
N ASP A 45 4.01 10.04 15.60
CA ASP A 45 3.98 8.59 15.79
C ASP A 45 2.56 8.03 15.67
N VAL A 46 2.49 6.81 15.16
CA VAL A 46 1.28 6.01 15.12
C VAL A 46 1.37 4.90 16.15
N THR A 47 0.22 4.43 16.62
CA THR A 47 0.20 3.26 17.51
C THR A 47 0.74 2.02 16.79
N MET A 48 1.35 1.09 17.54
CA MET A 48 1.78 -0.20 16.99
C MET A 48 0.65 -0.94 16.27
N ASN A 49 -0.58 -0.81 16.79
CA ASN A 49 -1.77 -1.39 16.17
C ASN A 49 -2.05 -0.81 14.77
N THR A 50 -1.90 0.51 14.61
CA THR A 50 -2.01 1.20 13.32
C THR A 50 -0.91 0.76 12.36
N ALA A 51 0.34 0.71 12.82
CA ALA A 51 1.46 0.26 11.99
C ALA A 51 1.27 -1.18 11.48
N ASN A 52 0.80 -2.09 12.35
CA ASN A 52 0.50 -3.46 11.98
C ASN A 52 -0.61 -3.54 10.92
N LYS A 53 -1.72 -2.80 11.08
CA LYS A 53 -2.81 -2.76 10.08
C LYS A 53 -2.33 -2.29 8.71
N ILE A 54 -1.51 -1.23 8.67
CA ILE A 54 -0.90 -0.72 7.44
C ILE A 54 -0.04 -1.78 6.78
N GLN A 55 0.83 -2.44 7.55
CA GLN A 55 1.74 -3.44 7.01
C GLN A 55 0.99 -4.67 6.49
N MET A 56 -0.03 -5.15 7.21
CA MET A 56 -0.88 -6.26 6.78
C MET A 56 -1.64 -5.92 5.50
N TYR A 57 -2.28 -4.75 5.44
CA TYR A 57 -3.04 -4.34 4.26
C TYR A 57 -2.16 -4.24 3.02
N ILE A 58 -0.96 -3.66 3.15
CA ILE A 58 0.00 -3.58 2.04
C ILE A 58 0.42 -5.00 1.58
N ASP A 59 0.65 -5.93 2.51
CA ASP A 59 1.10 -7.29 2.20
C ASP A 59 0.00 -8.13 1.51
N GLU A 60 -1.24 -8.04 2.01
CA GLU A 60 -2.43 -8.66 1.42
C GLU A 60 -2.68 -8.15 0.00
N ASN A 61 -2.62 -6.82 -0.20
CA ASN A 61 -2.85 -6.24 -1.52
C ASN A 61 -1.67 -6.47 -2.47
N LYS A 62 -0.42 -6.52 -1.97
CA LYS A 62 0.75 -6.87 -2.79
C LYS A 62 0.64 -8.30 -3.34
N SER A 63 0.04 -9.21 -2.58
CA SER A 63 -0.26 -10.57 -3.03
C SER A 63 -1.35 -10.56 -4.11
N SER A 64 -2.43 -9.80 -3.93
CA SER A 64 -3.48 -9.65 -4.96
C SER A 64 -2.97 -8.98 -6.25
N LEU A 65 -2.18 -7.91 -6.17
CA LEU A 65 -1.60 -7.25 -7.35
C LEU A 65 -0.61 -8.15 -8.11
N ASN A 66 0.09 -9.05 -7.42
CA ASN A 66 0.96 -10.04 -8.08
C ASN A 66 0.15 -11.14 -8.76
N LEU A 67 -0.94 -11.61 -8.15
CA LEU A 67 -1.81 -12.62 -8.76
C LEU A 67 -2.39 -12.12 -10.09
N THR A 68 -2.87 -10.88 -10.17
CA THR A 68 -3.40 -10.30 -11.42
C THR A 68 -2.33 -10.16 -12.51
N LYS A 69 -1.07 -9.88 -12.13
CA LYS A 69 0.04 -9.85 -13.10
C LYS A 69 0.40 -11.24 -13.62
N ILE A 70 0.38 -12.26 -12.76
CA ILE A 70 0.70 -13.64 -13.15
C ILE A 70 -0.36 -14.19 -14.11
N VAL A 71 -1.66 -14.00 -13.83
CA VAL A 71 -2.70 -14.44 -14.79
C VAL A 71 -2.65 -13.67 -16.11
N ASN A 72 -2.35 -12.36 -16.10
CA ASN A 72 -2.28 -11.59 -17.35
C ASN A 72 -1.06 -11.91 -18.22
N PHE A 73 0.04 -12.40 -17.64
CA PHE A 73 1.23 -12.79 -18.41
C PHE A 73 1.09 -14.18 -19.07
N ASN A 74 0.21 -15.03 -18.54
CA ASN A 74 0.00 -16.39 -19.05
C ASN A 74 -1.05 -16.52 -20.17
N ILE A 75 -1.68 -15.43 -20.63
CA ILE A 75 -2.74 -15.43 -21.66
C ILE A 75 -2.23 -14.77 -22.97
N GLN A 76 -1.03 -15.11 -23.42
CA GLN A 76 -0.51 -14.66 -24.75
C GLN A 76 0.05 -15.78 -25.64
N VAL A 77 -0.21 -17.05 -25.33
CA VAL A 77 0.30 -18.19 -26.12
C VAL A 77 -0.81 -19.07 -26.70
N GLU A 78 -1.85 -18.49 -27.29
CA GLU A 78 -2.71 -19.24 -28.22
C GLU A 78 -3.16 -18.33 -29.37
N HIS A 79 -2.35 -18.26 -30.43
CA HIS A 79 -2.77 -18.35 -31.83
C HIS A 79 -1.64 -17.88 -32.73
N SER A 80 -0.97 -18.84 -33.36
CA SER A 80 -0.39 -18.65 -34.68
C SER A 80 -0.60 -19.95 -35.45
N TYR A 81 -1.47 -19.85 -36.45
CA TYR A 81 -1.67 -20.81 -37.53
C TYR A 81 -0.38 -20.95 -38.36
#